data_AF-A0A1F8XH80-F1
#
_entry.id   AF-A0A1F8XH80-F1
#
_cell.length_a   1.000
_cell.length_b   1.000
_cell.length_c   1.000
_cell.angle_alpha   90.00
_cell.angle_beta   90.00
_cell.angle_gamma   90.00
#
_symmetry.space_group_name_H-M   'P 1'
#
loop_
_entity.id
_entity.type
_entity.pdbx_description
1 polymer ?
#
loop_
_entity_poly.entity_id
_entity_poly.type
_entity_poly.pdbx_seq_one_letter_code
_entity_poly.pdbx_strand_id
1 'polypeptide(L)'
;MRGRSVSEGIRFAAGVASDPSGVVILWKALTGGKVVGWLPSAFAPVPEILHAAGLLPIALESGEDRPGWSGRIDVWMEGDETKPANVEEALDRVEALVEWTGNAAGRPASEGAIWKSLRAYAIRRSLLATLDERCARETEFLTPAEHKDIVRAGIFLPPEAHSRLLSTILGLDDNSVINPSGEERGDPLLVLAKRIVAG
;
A
#
# COMPACT_ATOMS: atom_id res chain seq x y z
N MET A 1 -21.96 1.24 -21.65
CA MET A 1 -20.61 1.35 -22.27
C MET A 1 -19.70 2.09 -21.29
N ARG A 2 -18.54 1.52 -20.94
CA ARG A 2 -17.58 2.20 -20.04
C ARG A 2 -16.89 3.35 -20.77
N GLY A 3 -16.61 4.45 -20.08
CA GLY A 3 -15.85 5.58 -20.63
C GLY A 3 -14.40 5.20 -20.96
N ARG A 4 -13.76 5.93 -21.87
CA ARG A 4 -12.39 5.64 -22.33
C ARG A 4 -11.38 5.54 -21.17
N SER A 5 -11.41 6.50 -20.25
CA SER A 5 -10.48 6.56 -19.11
C SER A 5 -10.64 5.36 -18.17
N VAL A 6 -11.88 4.90 -17.95
CA VAL A 6 -12.16 3.70 -17.14
C VAL A 6 -11.54 2.46 -17.80
N SER A 7 -11.75 2.28 -19.09
CA SER A 7 -11.19 1.16 -19.85
C SER A 7 -9.65 1.20 -19.96
N GLU A 8 -9.05 2.39 -19.97
CA GLU A 8 -7.60 2.58 -19.89
C GLU A 8 -7.05 2.23 -18.50
N GLY A 9 -7.72 2.67 -17.43
CA GLY A 9 -7.38 2.32 -16.06
C GLY A 9 -7.40 0.81 -15.82
N ILE A 10 -8.45 0.12 -16.25
CA ILE A 10 -8.56 -1.35 -16.11
C ILE A 10 -7.40 -2.05 -16.84
N ARG A 11 -7.08 -1.64 -18.07
CA ARG A 11 -5.95 -2.21 -18.83
C ARG A 11 -4.60 -1.94 -18.15
N PHE A 12 -4.43 -0.75 -17.59
CA PHE A 12 -3.22 -0.41 -16.83
C PHE A 12 -3.07 -1.31 -15.60
N ALA A 13 -4.16 -1.52 -14.85
CA ALA A 13 -4.18 -2.43 -13.70
C ALA A 13 -3.77 -3.85 -14.08
N ALA A 14 -4.36 -4.40 -15.14
CA ALA A 14 -4.01 -5.73 -15.66
C ALA A 14 -2.54 -5.82 -16.08
N GLY A 15 -2.01 -4.79 -16.75
CA GLY A 15 -0.59 -4.69 -17.09
C GLY A 15 0.31 -4.77 -15.86
N VAL A 16 0.04 -3.95 -14.85
CA VAL A 16 0.81 -3.95 -13.59
C VAL A 16 0.69 -5.28 -12.84
N ALA A 17 -0.51 -5.87 -12.78
CA ALA A 17 -0.76 -7.13 -12.07
C ALA A 17 -0.03 -8.32 -12.72
N SER A 18 0.11 -8.29 -14.05
CA SER A 18 0.78 -9.33 -14.85
C SER A 18 2.30 -9.18 -14.89
N ASP A 19 2.80 -7.95 -15.01
CA ASP A 19 4.23 -7.63 -15.04
C ASP A 19 4.56 -6.34 -14.27
N PRO A 20 4.88 -6.45 -12.98
CA PRO A 20 5.19 -5.29 -12.16
C PRO A 20 6.62 -4.75 -12.37
N SER A 21 7.43 -5.32 -13.27
CA SER A 21 8.83 -4.93 -13.47
C SER A 21 8.98 -3.45 -13.81
N GLY A 22 8.10 -2.93 -14.68
CA GLY A 22 8.12 -1.54 -15.08
C GLY A 22 7.89 -0.58 -13.92
N VAL A 23 7.05 -0.97 -12.95
CA VAL A 23 6.79 -0.17 -11.74
C VAL A 23 8.03 -0.10 -10.85
N VAL A 24 8.70 -1.24 -10.63
CA VAL A 24 9.95 -1.30 -9.85
C VAL A 24 11.05 -0.46 -10.47
N ILE A 25 11.25 -0.59 -11.79
CA ILE A 25 12.26 0.18 -12.53
C ILE A 25 11.95 1.68 -12.41
N LEU A 26 10.70 2.07 -12.65
CA LEU A 26 10.29 3.47 -12.61
C LEU A 26 10.42 4.06 -11.21
N TRP A 27 10.05 3.31 -10.17
CA TRP A 27 10.22 3.74 -8.77
C TRP A 27 11.68 4.08 -8.48
N LYS A 28 12.58 3.11 -8.73
CA LYS A 28 14.02 3.30 -8.50
C LYS A 28 14.57 4.50 -9.28
N ALA A 29 14.16 4.66 -10.54
CA ALA A 29 14.60 5.76 -11.40
C ALA A 29 14.10 7.14 -10.95
N LEU A 30 12.85 7.25 -10.49
CA LEU A 30 12.24 8.54 -10.14
C LEU A 30 12.55 8.98 -8.71
N THR A 31 12.64 8.04 -7.77
CA THR A 31 12.76 8.37 -6.34
C THR A 31 14.16 8.12 -5.79
N GLY A 32 14.98 7.30 -6.47
CA GLY A 32 16.19 6.73 -5.90
C GLY A 32 15.93 5.77 -4.72
N GLY A 33 14.67 5.47 -4.44
CA GLY A 33 14.23 4.66 -3.32
C GLY A 33 14.40 3.17 -3.61
N LYS A 34 14.61 2.41 -2.54
CA LYS A 34 14.70 0.95 -2.59
C LYS A 34 13.31 0.31 -2.60
N VAL A 35 13.25 -0.92 -3.08
CA VAL A 35 12.08 -1.78 -3.05
C VAL A 35 12.27 -2.83 -1.96
N VAL A 36 11.29 -2.94 -1.08
CA VAL A 36 11.29 -3.88 0.04
C VAL A 36 10.22 -4.93 -0.19
N GLY A 37 10.65 -6.18 -0.24
CA GLY A 37 9.75 -7.33 -0.27
C GLY A 37 9.42 -7.76 1.15
N TRP A 38 8.16 -8.05 1.42
CA TRP A 38 7.71 -8.57 2.71
C TRP A 38 6.59 -9.61 2.51
N LEU A 39 6.44 -10.50 3.49
CA LEU A 39 5.36 -11.49 3.52
C LEU A 39 4.28 -11.01 4.51
N PRO A 40 2.99 -11.03 4.13
CA PRO A 40 1.89 -10.50 4.93
C PRO A 40 1.49 -11.36 6.15
N SER A 41 2.39 -12.19 6.68
CA SER A 41 2.14 -12.96 7.89
C SER A 41 2.31 -12.15 9.19
N ALA A 42 2.83 -10.91 9.11
CA ALA A 42 3.00 -10.02 10.26
C ALA A 42 1.76 -9.17 10.57
N PHE A 43 1.37 -9.12 11.84
CA PHE A 43 0.47 -8.10 12.40
C PHE A 43 1.18 -6.74 12.44
N ALA A 44 1.37 -6.04 11.32
CA ALA A 44 2.04 -4.74 11.33
C ALA A 44 1.63 -3.79 10.19
N PRO A 45 1.61 -2.46 10.43
CA PRO A 45 1.44 -1.39 9.44
C PRO A 45 2.76 -1.16 8.68
N VAL A 46 3.33 -2.26 8.22
CA VAL A 46 4.54 -2.36 7.43
C VAL A 46 4.51 -1.44 6.21
N PRO A 47 3.44 -1.43 5.40
CA PRO A 47 3.49 -0.68 4.16
C PRO A 47 3.42 0.85 4.39
N GLU A 48 2.77 1.33 5.45
CA GLU A 48 2.76 2.75 5.81
C GLU A 48 4.14 3.25 6.25
N ILE A 49 4.86 2.51 7.10
CA ILE A 49 6.18 2.92 7.61
C ILE A 49 7.24 2.82 6.51
N LEU A 50 7.24 1.73 5.72
CA LEU A 50 8.12 1.59 4.56
C LEU A 50 7.94 2.76 3.58
N HIS A 51 6.70 3.06 3.24
CA HIS A 51 6.38 4.16 2.33
C HIS A 51 6.80 5.53 2.90
N ALA A 52 6.60 5.76 4.21
CA ALA A 52 7.03 6.99 4.87
C ALA A 52 8.56 7.19 4.81
N ALA A 53 9.34 6.10 4.82
CA ALA A 53 10.79 6.13 4.65
C ALA A 53 11.23 6.32 3.18
N GLY A 54 10.29 6.38 2.23
CA GLY A 54 10.59 6.47 0.79
C GLY A 54 10.98 5.13 0.17
N LEU A 55 10.52 4.03 0.75
CA LEU A 55 10.67 2.67 0.22
C LEU A 55 9.38 2.27 -0.51
N LEU A 56 9.48 1.41 -1.52
CA LEU A 56 8.32 0.78 -2.14
C LEU A 56 8.04 -0.56 -1.45
N PRO A 57 6.95 -0.70 -0.68
CA PRO A 57 6.56 -1.98 -0.11
C PRO A 57 5.90 -2.87 -1.17
N ILE A 58 6.39 -4.11 -1.30
CA ILE A 58 5.76 -5.15 -2.13
C ILE A 58 5.42 -6.33 -1.23
N ALA A 59 4.13 -6.57 -1.03
CA ALA A 59 3.61 -7.72 -0.29
C ALA A 59 3.54 -8.94 -1.21
N LEU A 60 4.34 -9.97 -0.94
CA LEU A 60 4.27 -11.22 -1.70
C LEU A 60 3.28 -12.18 -1.05
N GLU A 61 2.51 -12.90 -1.86
CA GLU A 61 1.52 -13.86 -1.38
C GLU A 61 2.19 -15.11 -0.81
N SER A 62 3.34 -15.51 -1.36
CA SER A 62 4.09 -16.69 -0.92
C SER A 62 5.61 -16.46 -0.92
N GLY A 63 6.31 -17.15 -0.02
CA GLY A 63 7.77 -17.24 -0.05
C GLY A 63 8.30 -17.91 -1.32
N GLU A 64 7.48 -18.72 -1.99
CA GLU A 64 7.80 -19.35 -3.28
C GLU A 64 7.93 -18.33 -4.42
N ASP A 65 7.37 -17.13 -4.27
CA ASP A 65 7.49 -16.07 -5.27
C ASP A 65 8.89 -15.42 -5.25
N ARG A 66 9.63 -15.53 -4.14
CA ARG A 66 10.93 -14.85 -3.93
C ARG A 66 11.92 -15.00 -5.10
N PRO A 67 12.12 -16.19 -5.73
CA PRO A 67 13.04 -16.34 -6.86
C PRO A 67 12.67 -15.48 -8.07
N GLY A 68 11.37 -15.31 -8.36
CA GLY A 68 10.90 -14.46 -9.46
C GLY A 68 11.14 -12.96 -9.25
N TRP A 69 11.48 -12.57 -8.02
CA TRP A 69 11.76 -11.20 -7.59
C TRP A 69 13.25 -10.90 -7.41
N SER A 70 14.12 -11.87 -7.72
CA SER A 70 15.57 -11.69 -7.66
C SER A 70 16.02 -10.51 -8.54
N GLY A 71 16.87 -9.64 -7.98
CA GLY A 71 17.35 -8.42 -8.63
C GLY A 71 16.34 -7.26 -8.70
N ARG A 72 15.08 -7.48 -8.31
CA ARG A 72 14.04 -6.44 -8.24
C ARG A 72 13.87 -5.90 -6.82
N ILE A 73 13.88 -6.79 -5.84
CA ILE A 73 13.84 -6.46 -4.41
C ILE A 73 15.26 -6.17 -3.93
N ASP A 74 15.43 -5.04 -3.25
CA ASP A 74 16.73 -4.64 -2.70
C ASP A 74 16.94 -5.18 -1.28
N VAL A 75 15.85 -5.30 -0.51
CA VAL A 75 15.87 -5.78 0.87
C VAL A 75 14.63 -6.61 1.15
N TRP A 76 14.83 -7.71 1.88
CA TRP A 76 13.75 -8.55 2.39
C TRP A 76 13.50 -8.23 3.86
N MET A 77 12.23 -8.05 4.20
CA MET A 77 11.80 -7.93 5.58
C MET A 77 11.09 -9.22 5.99
N GLU A 78 11.54 -9.80 7.11
CA GLU A 78 10.88 -10.95 7.71
C GLU A 78 9.91 -10.45 8.77
N GLY A 79 8.69 -10.97 8.73
CA GLY A 79 7.63 -10.60 9.65
C GLY A 79 7.69 -11.41 10.94
N ASP A 80 7.35 -10.77 12.06
CA ASP A 80 6.96 -11.48 13.28
C ASP A 80 5.45 -11.75 13.21
N GLU A 81 5.08 -13.04 13.23
CA GLU A 81 3.70 -13.50 13.12
C GLU A 81 2.93 -13.38 14.45
N THR A 82 3.63 -13.10 15.54
CA THR A 82 3.00 -12.98 16.85
C THR A 82 2.23 -11.65 16.95
N LYS A 83 0.97 -11.69 17.38
CA LYS A 83 0.22 -10.45 17.66
C LYS A 83 0.72 -9.88 18.99
N PRO A 84 1.03 -8.57 19.09
CA PRO A 84 1.38 -7.97 20.37
C PRO A 84 0.20 -8.04 21.34
N ALA A 85 0.49 -8.32 22.61
CA ALA A 85 -0.53 -8.52 23.64
C ALA A 85 -1.21 -7.20 24.07
N ASN A 86 -0.51 -6.08 23.92
CA ASN A 86 -0.97 -4.76 24.35
C ASN A 86 -0.33 -3.64 23.51
N VAL A 87 -0.73 -2.40 23.79
CA VAL A 87 -0.29 -1.21 23.02
C VAL A 87 1.19 -0.89 23.23
N GLU A 88 1.75 -1.19 24.40
CA GLU A 88 3.17 -0.96 24.71
C GLU A 88 4.06 -1.88 23.84
N GLU A 89 3.76 -3.17 23.83
CA GLU A 89 4.47 -4.12 22.97
C GLU A 89 4.29 -3.80 21.47
N ALA A 90 3.11 -3.32 21.08
CA ALA A 90 2.87 -2.88 19.71
C ALA A 90 3.67 -1.61 19.36
N LEU A 91 3.87 -0.71 20.32
CA LEU A 91 4.67 0.51 20.14
C LEU A 91 6.15 0.16 19.97
N ASP A 92 6.71 -0.70 20.82
CA ASP A 92 8.09 -1.18 20.71
C ASP A 92 8.38 -1.77 19.32
N ARG A 93 7.43 -2.56 18.80
CA ARG A 93 7.54 -3.16 17.45
C ARG A 93 7.48 -2.11 16.34
N VAL A 94 6.62 -1.11 16.48
CA VAL A 94 6.52 0.01 15.52
C VAL A 94 7.80 0.84 15.54
N GLU A 95 8.36 1.13 16.72
CA GLU A 95 9.62 1.86 16.87
C GLU A 95 10.80 1.08 16.25
N ALA A 96 10.91 -0.21 16.55
CA ALA A 96 11.93 -1.08 15.95
C ALA A 96 11.81 -1.12 14.41
N LEU A 97 10.59 -1.12 13.88
CA LEU A 97 10.36 -1.06 12.44
C LEU A 97 10.74 0.30 11.85
N VAL A 98 10.45 1.41 12.53
CA VAL A 98 10.89 2.75 12.10
C VAL A 98 12.41 2.85 12.07
N GLU A 99 13.09 2.32 13.07
CA GLU A 99 14.56 2.28 13.10
C GLU A 99 15.11 1.44 11.94
N TRP A 100 14.60 0.21 11.78
CA TRP A 100 15.02 -0.69 10.71
C TRP A 100 14.80 -0.08 9.33
N THR A 101 13.62 0.51 9.09
CA THR A 101 13.31 1.17 7.81
C THR A 101 14.19 2.39 7.58
N GLY A 102 14.53 3.14 8.63
CA GLY A 102 15.49 4.23 8.56
C GLY A 102 16.87 3.77 8.08
N ASN A 103 17.36 2.66 8.62
CA ASN A 103 18.61 2.03 8.20
C ASN A 103 18.54 1.53 6.75
N ALA A 104 17.44 0.87 6.37
CA ALA A 104 17.25 0.37 5.01
C ALA A 104 17.19 1.50 3.97
N ALA A 105 16.49 2.60 4.28
CA ALA A 105 16.36 3.78 3.43
C ALA A 105 17.58 4.72 3.47
N GLY A 106 18.45 4.56 4.47
CA GLY A 106 19.59 5.44 4.72
C GLY A 106 19.23 6.76 5.42
N ARG A 107 17.98 6.92 5.86
CA ARG A 107 17.51 8.06 6.67
C ARG A 107 16.20 7.70 7.40
N PRO A 108 16.00 8.18 8.64
CA PRO A 108 14.74 7.98 9.36
C PRO A 108 13.59 8.74 8.70
N ALA A 109 12.39 8.19 8.78
CA ALA A 109 11.16 8.88 8.37
C ALA A 109 10.82 9.96 9.40
N SER A 110 10.52 11.18 8.93
CA SER A 110 9.97 12.23 9.80
C SER A 110 8.53 11.92 10.21
N GLU A 111 8.09 12.43 11.35
CA GLU A 111 6.69 12.32 11.80
C GLU A 111 5.68 12.76 10.72
N GLY A 112 5.95 13.89 10.06
CA GLY A 112 5.10 14.40 8.96
C GLY A 112 5.05 13.44 7.74
N ALA A 113 6.13 12.71 7.47
CA ALA A 113 6.15 11.70 6.40
C ALA A 113 5.30 10.48 6.77
N ILE A 114 5.32 10.06 8.04
CA ILE A 114 4.46 8.99 8.54
C ILE A 114 3.00 9.41 8.44
N TRP A 115 2.64 10.62 8.89
CA TRP A 115 1.28 11.14 8.74
C TRP A 115 0.81 11.23 7.29
N LYS A 116 1.68 11.68 6.39
CA LYS A 116 1.39 11.72 4.95
C LYS A 116 1.11 10.31 4.43
N SER A 117 1.94 9.33 4.80
CA SER A 117 1.78 7.94 4.40
C SER A 117 0.48 7.34 4.94
N LEU A 118 0.19 7.51 6.24
CA LEU A 118 -1.07 7.07 6.86
C LEU A 118 -2.29 7.58 6.09
N ARG A 119 -2.28 8.85 5.71
CA ARG A 119 -3.35 9.47 4.92
C ARG A 119 -3.47 8.86 3.53
N ALA A 120 -2.35 8.65 2.83
CA ALA A 120 -2.34 8.05 1.50
C ALA A 120 -2.96 6.64 1.52
N TYR A 121 -2.61 5.81 2.50
CA TYR A 121 -3.19 4.49 2.67
C TYR A 121 -4.67 4.53 3.10
N ALA A 122 -5.06 5.48 3.95
CA ALA A 122 -6.46 5.66 4.32
C ALA A 122 -7.34 6.05 3.12
N ILE A 123 -6.87 6.98 2.27
CA ILE A 123 -7.54 7.34 1.02
C ILE A 123 -7.69 6.11 0.11
N ARG A 124 -6.61 5.35 -0.08
CA ARG A 124 -6.63 4.12 -0.89
C ARG A 124 -7.65 3.10 -0.38
N ARG A 125 -7.70 2.87 0.94
CA ARG A 125 -8.68 1.96 1.56
C ARG A 125 -10.12 2.43 1.33
N SER A 126 -10.38 3.73 1.46
CA SER A 126 -11.70 4.29 1.19
C SER A 126 -12.11 4.13 -0.28
N LEU A 127 -11.18 4.34 -1.22
CA LEU A 127 -11.44 4.14 -2.65
C LEU A 127 -11.71 2.67 -3.00
N LEU A 128 -11.00 1.73 -2.38
CA LEU A 128 -11.27 0.30 -2.52
C LEU A 128 -12.67 -0.06 -2.00
N ALA A 129 -13.05 0.45 -0.82
CA ALA A 129 -14.40 0.25 -0.29
C ALA A 129 -15.47 0.81 -1.24
N THR A 130 -15.27 2.00 -1.81
CA THR A 130 -16.17 2.57 -2.82
C THR A 130 -16.23 1.73 -4.09
N LEU A 131 -15.11 1.14 -4.53
CA LEU A 131 -15.07 0.21 -5.65
C LEU A 131 -15.90 -1.04 -5.36
N ASP A 132 -15.72 -1.65 -4.19
CA ASP A 132 -16.43 -2.86 -3.78
C ASP A 132 -17.94 -2.59 -3.66
N GLU A 133 -18.34 -1.47 -3.05
CA GLU A 133 -19.73 -1.03 -2.96
C GLU A 133 -20.37 -0.84 -4.34
N ARG A 134 -19.62 -0.27 -5.29
CA ARG A 134 -20.10 -0.11 -6.67
C ARG A 134 -20.25 -1.46 -7.37
N CYS A 135 -19.26 -2.35 -7.26
CA CYS A 135 -19.35 -3.70 -7.84
C CYS A 135 -20.52 -4.50 -7.26
N ALA A 136 -20.82 -4.34 -5.98
CA ALA A 136 -21.96 -4.99 -5.34
C ALA A 136 -23.31 -4.47 -5.88
N ARG A 137 -23.40 -3.18 -6.23
CA ARG A 137 -24.61 -2.56 -6.79
C ARG A 137 -24.75 -2.76 -8.30
N GLU A 138 -23.63 -2.74 -9.03
CA GLU A 138 -23.55 -2.78 -10.49
C GLU A 138 -22.71 -3.99 -10.91
N THR A 139 -23.33 -5.17 -11.00
CA THR A 139 -22.62 -6.44 -11.28
C THR A 139 -21.94 -6.50 -12.65
N GLU A 140 -22.37 -5.66 -13.60
CA GLU A 140 -21.74 -5.52 -14.92
C GLU A 140 -20.59 -4.48 -14.95
N PHE A 141 -20.37 -3.77 -13.84
CA PHE A 141 -19.37 -2.71 -13.78
C PHE A 141 -17.95 -3.25 -13.97
N LEU A 142 -17.59 -4.36 -13.33
CA LEU A 142 -16.33 -5.07 -13.48
C LEU A 142 -16.55 -6.58 -13.51
N THR A 143 -15.78 -7.28 -14.34
CA THR A 143 -15.67 -8.74 -14.22
C THR A 143 -14.85 -9.11 -12.98
N PRO A 144 -14.98 -10.34 -12.44
CA PRO A 144 -14.15 -10.78 -11.32
C PRO A 144 -12.65 -10.72 -11.58
N ALA A 145 -12.21 -10.98 -12.83
CA ALA A 145 -10.81 -10.88 -13.22
C ALA A 145 -10.32 -9.43 -13.20
N GLU A 146 -11.10 -8.49 -13.74
CA GLU A 146 -10.75 -7.06 -13.71
C GLU A 146 -10.67 -6.52 -12.28
N HIS A 147 -11.62 -6.90 -11.41
CA HIS A 147 -11.59 -6.53 -10.00
C HIS A 147 -10.33 -7.06 -9.31
N LYS A 148 -10.01 -8.35 -9.52
CA LYS A 148 -8.78 -8.97 -8.99
C LYS A 148 -7.53 -8.23 -9.45
N ASP A 149 -7.43 -7.88 -10.74
CA ASP A 149 -6.27 -7.17 -11.29
C ASP A 149 -6.13 -5.75 -10.69
N ILE A 150 -7.25 -5.04 -10.48
CA ILE A 150 -7.26 -3.72 -9.84
C ILE A 150 -6.77 -3.81 -8.40
N VAL A 151 -7.23 -4.78 -7.63
CA VAL A 151 -6.78 -4.99 -6.24
C VAL A 151 -5.30 -5.37 -6.23
N ARG A 152 -4.89 -6.33 -7.06
CA ARG A 152 -3.51 -6.83 -7.17
C ARG A 152 -2.52 -5.74 -7.60
N ALA A 153 -2.91 -4.82 -8.48
CA ALA A 153 -2.06 -3.68 -8.85
C ALA A 153 -1.63 -2.82 -7.63
N GLY A 154 -2.47 -2.77 -6.58
CA GLY A 154 -2.18 -2.07 -5.33
C GLY A 154 -1.07 -2.69 -4.49
N ILE A 155 -0.62 -3.91 -4.81
CA ILE A 155 0.56 -4.56 -4.20
C ILE A 155 1.85 -3.92 -4.72
N PHE A 156 1.85 -3.46 -5.97
CA PHE A 156 3.06 -3.02 -6.67
C PHE A 156 3.15 -1.50 -6.78
N LEU A 157 2.01 -0.80 -6.74
CA LEU A 157 1.96 0.65 -6.85
C LEU A 157 2.08 1.33 -5.49
N PRO A 158 2.75 2.50 -5.41
CA PRO A 158 2.64 3.35 -4.23
C PRO A 158 1.18 3.80 -4.04
N PRO A 159 0.76 4.06 -2.79
CA PRO A 159 -0.65 4.26 -2.46
C PRO A 159 -1.29 5.44 -3.21
N GLU A 160 -0.54 6.50 -3.50
CA GLU A 160 -1.04 7.63 -4.30
C GLU A 160 -1.30 7.25 -5.75
N ALA A 161 -0.41 6.45 -6.36
CA ALA A 161 -0.60 6.02 -7.75
C ALA A 161 -1.78 5.05 -7.87
N HIS A 162 -1.93 4.13 -6.92
CA HIS A 162 -3.09 3.25 -6.87
C HIS A 162 -4.39 4.01 -6.59
N SER A 163 -4.36 5.02 -5.73
CA SER A 163 -5.52 5.89 -5.48
C SER A 163 -5.95 6.63 -6.74
N ARG A 164 -5.02 7.19 -7.52
CA ARG A 164 -5.34 7.84 -8.80
C ARG A 164 -5.94 6.87 -9.81
N LEU A 165 -5.43 5.64 -9.86
CA LEU A 165 -5.99 4.57 -10.68
C LEU A 165 -7.44 4.25 -10.28
N LEU A 166 -7.69 4.08 -8.99
CA LEU A 166 -9.03 3.81 -8.46
C LEU A 166 -9.99 4.98 -8.76
N SER A 167 -9.59 6.22 -8.52
CA SER A 167 -10.39 7.41 -8.86
C SER A 167 -10.73 7.46 -10.35
N THR A 168 -9.76 7.16 -11.22
CA THR A 168 -9.97 7.09 -12.67
C THR A 168 -11.01 6.03 -13.05
N ILE A 169 -10.92 4.84 -12.46
CA ILE A 169 -11.85 3.73 -12.71
C ILE A 169 -13.25 4.05 -12.18
N LEU A 170 -13.33 4.68 -11.00
CA LEU A 170 -14.58 5.11 -10.39
C LEU A 170 -15.22 6.31 -11.11
N GLY A 171 -14.46 7.03 -11.94
CA GLY A 171 -14.90 8.27 -12.59
C GLY A 171 -15.03 9.43 -11.61
N LEU A 172 -14.16 9.45 -10.59
CA LEU A 172 -14.08 10.52 -9.59
C LEU A 172 -13.09 11.59 -10.06
N ASP A 173 -13.48 12.86 -9.95
CA ASP A 173 -12.58 13.99 -10.21
C ASP A 173 -11.55 14.14 -9.09
N ASP A 174 -10.35 14.66 -9.39
CA ASP A 174 -9.28 14.93 -8.41
C ASP A 174 -9.72 15.86 -7.25
N ASN A 175 -10.83 16.61 -7.42
CA ASN A 175 -11.41 17.49 -6.40
C ASN A 175 -12.41 16.80 -5.46
N SER A 176 -12.76 15.53 -5.69
CA SER A 176 -13.55 14.76 -4.73
C SER A 176 -12.64 14.36 -3.56
N VAL A 177 -12.47 15.28 -2.60
CA VAL A 177 -11.68 15.00 -1.41
C VAL A 177 -12.37 13.91 -0.62
N ILE A 178 -11.90 12.67 -0.77
CA ILE A 178 -12.21 11.59 0.14
C ILE A 178 -11.44 11.90 1.41
N ASN A 179 -12.12 12.57 2.35
CA ASN A 179 -11.63 12.71 3.70
C ASN A 179 -11.90 11.38 4.41
N PRO A 180 -10.86 10.59 4.76
CA PRO A 180 -11.08 9.43 5.61
C PRO A 180 -11.75 9.89 6.90
N SER A 181 -12.79 9.18 7.31
CA SER A 181 -13.56 9.52 8.51
C SER A 181 -12.66 9.43 9.74
N GLY A 182 -12.61 10.54 10.50
CA GLY A 182 -11.85 10.66 11.75
C GLY A 182 -10.45 11.24 11.53
N GLU A 183 -10.22 12.47 12.01
CA GLU A 183 -8.85 12.96 12.23
C GLU A 183 -8.26 12.18 13.40
N GLU A 184 -7.51 11.13 13.09
CA GLU A 184 -6.54 10.60 14.05
C GLU A 184 -5.54 11.73 14.34
N ARG A 185 -5.41 12.07 15.63
CA ARG A 185 -4.51 13.10 16.14
C ARG A 185 -3.58 12.48 17.18
N GLY A 186 -2.38 13.05 17.33
CA GLY A 186 -1.39 12.64 18.33
C GLY A 186 -0.11 12.10 17.69
N ASP A 187 0.60 11.25 18.41
CA ASP A 187 1.79 10.55 17.90
C ASP A 187 1.37 9.48 16.87
N PRO A 188 1.88 9.53 15.62
CA PRO A 188 1.53 8.55 14.60
C PRO A 188 1.95 7.11 14.95
N LEU A 189 3.01 6.92 15.73
CA LEU A 189 3.45 5.59 16.16
C LEU A 189 2.46 4.98 17.13
N LEU A 190 1.94 5.78 18.07
CA LEU A 190 0.92 5.34 19.01
C LEU A 190 -0.41 5.00 18.30
N VAL A 191 -0.76 5.77 17.26
CA VAL A 191 -1.93 5.47 16.41
C VAL A 191 -1.76 4.13 15.72
N LEU A 192 -0.57 3.87 15.16
CA LEU A 192 -0.25 2.59 14.53
C LEU A 192 -0.28 1.43 15.53
N ALA A 193 0.33 1.58 16.70
CA ALA A 193 0.33 0.58 17.77
C ALA A 193 -1.09 0.19 18.18
N LYS A 194 -1.97 1.18 18.38
CA LYS A 194 -3.39 0.94 18.72
C LYS A 194 -4.13 0.16 17.62
N ARG A 195 -3.85 0.45 16.35
CA ARG A 195 -4.46 -0.27 15.22
C ARG A 195 -4.03 -1.74 15.18
N ILE A 196 -2.76 -2.03 15.46
CA ILE A 196 -2.25 -3.42 15.51
C ILE A 196 -2.98 -4.23 16.59
N VAL A 197 -3.22 -3.64 17.76
CA VAL A 197 -3.91 -4.33 18.86
C VAL A 197 -5.40 -4.53 18.54
N ALA A 198 -6.04 -3.53 17.93
CA ALA A 198 -7.48 -3.52 17.64
C ALA A 198 -7.91 -4.41 16.46
N GLY A 199 -7.04 -4.66 15.49
CA GLY A 199 -7.28 -5.55 14.34
C GLY A 199 -7.03 -7.01 14.66
#